data_AF-A0A4X2M7U6-F1
#
_entry.id   AF-A0A4X2M7U6-F1
#
_cell.length_a   1.000
_cell.length_b   1.000
_cell.length_c   1.000
_cell.angle_alpha   90.00
_cell.angle_beta   90.00
_cell.angle_gamma   90.00
#
_symmetry.space_group_name_H-M   'P 1'
#
loop_
_entity.id
_entity.type
_entity.pdbx_description
1 polymer ?
#
loop_
_entity_poly.entity_id
_entity_poly.type
_entity_poly.pdbx_seq_one_letter_code
_entity_poly.pdbx_strand_id
1 'polypeptide(L)'
;SINQNEMECLVKLFYSFMEKGNEQGIQEGLDRIEFRNILHSVFGMTDDLLMNRVFGAFDKDNDNHISTTEWVEGLSIFLRGTFEEKVKYCYRVYYLNGDGYISQDEMFDMLKTSLLKHSVEEDPDEGVRELVEITLKKMDCDNDGKLSYEDFERAVKKDWLLLEVFGPCLPEIEYPEQTTSSNKAPLFFALNMADIRFLFLLPRICSEGT
;
A
#
# COMPACT_ATOMS: atom_id res chain seq x y z
N SER A 1 -7.82 -13.06 -8.29
CA SER A 1 -8.93 -12.10 -8.37
C SER A 1 -9.79 -12.20 -7.12
N ILE A 2 -10.41 -11.09 -6.73
CA ILE A 2 -11.43 -11.03 -5.67
C ILE A 2 -12.75 -11.62 -6.20
N ASN A 3 -13.43 -12.44 -5.40
CA ASN A 3 -14.74 -13.01 -5.75
C ASN A 3 -15.91 -12.11 -5.31
N GLN A 4 -17.13 -12.44 -5.71
CA GLN A 4 -18.31 -11.60 -5.42
C GLN A 4 -18.55 -11.39 -3.93
N ASN A 5 -18.41 -12.42 -3.10
CA ASN A 5 -18.60 -12.31 -1.65
C ASN A 5 -17.56 -11.37 -1.03
N GLU A 6 -16.32 -11.46 -1.49
CA GLU A 6 -15.23 -10.60 -1.01
C GLU A 6 -15.44 -9.14 -1.45
N MET A 7 -15.93 -8.90 -2.67
CA MET A 7 -16.33 -7.55 -3.11
C MET A 7 -17.43 -6.99 -2.21
N GLU A 8 -18.46 -7.77 -1.90
CA GLU A 8 -19.53 -7.35 -0.97
C GLU A 8 -18.99 -7.04 0.43
N CYS A 9 -18.02 -7.81 0.93
CA CYS A 9 -17.33 -7.54 2.18
C CYS A 9 -16.55 -6.23 2.15
N LEU A 10 -15.81 -5.95 1.07
CA LEU A 10 -15.06 -4.70 0.91
C LEU A 10 -15.98 -3.49 0.85
N VAL A 11 -17.12 -3.59 0.17
CA VAL A 11 -18.13 -2.53 0.11
C VAL A 11 -18.76 -2.28 1.47
N LYS A 12 -19.15 -3.34 2.20
CA LYS A 12 -19.66 -3.21 3.58
C LYS A 12 -18.64 -2.57 4.51
N LEU A 13 -17.37 -2.95 4.37
CA LEU A 13 -16.28 -2.39 5.15
C LEU A 13 -16.12 -0.89 4.88
N PHE A 14 -16.16 -0.47 3.61
CA PHE A 14 -16.12 0.94 3.23
C PHE A 14 -17.21 1.75 3.95
N TYR A 15 -18.47 1.32 3.84
CA TYR A 15 -19.57 2.04 4.48
C TYR A 15 -19.46 2.05 6.02
N SER A 16 -18.89 1.01 6.62
CA SER A 16 -18.64 1.01 8.08
C SER A 16 -17.62 2.05 8.55
N PHE A 17 -16.71 2.48 7.66
CA PHE A 17 -15.80 3.60 7.95
C PHE A 17 -16.51 4.94 7.76
N MET A 18 -17.31 5.08 6.71
CA MET A 18 -18.12 6.29 6.45
C MET A 18 -19.11 6.57 7.58
N GLU A 19 -19.75 5.55 8.15
CA GLU A 19 -20.68 5.71 9.29
C GLU A 19 -20.00 6.22 10.57
N LYS A 20 -18.69 5.98 10.74
CA LYS A 20 -17.93 6.47 11.89
C LYS A 20 -17.45 7.91 11.75
N GLY A 21 -17.26 8.38 10.52
CA GLY A 21 -16.86 9.75 10.21
C GLY A 21 -18.03 10.73 10.17
N ASN A 22 -19.25 10.24 9.93
CA ASN A 22 -20.38 11.07 9.56
C ASN A 22 -21.32 11.42 10.72
N GLU A 23 -21.00 12.49 11.45
CA GLU A 23 -21.97 13.18 12.32
C GLU A 23 -22.74 14.30 11.59
N GLN A 24 -22.28 14.78 10.41
CA GLN A 24 -22.87 15.93 9.70
C GLN A 24 -22.62 15.88 8.17
N GLY A 25 -23.45 15.18 7.39
CA GLY A 25 -23.54 15.39 5.93
C GLY A 25 -23.82 14.15 5.09
N ILE A 26 -23.96 14.35 3.77
CA ILE A 26 -23.88 13.28 2.78
C ILE A 26 -22.42 13.22 2.35
N GLN A 27 -21.67 12.29 2.91
CA GLN A 27 -20.27 12.07 2.61
C GLN A 27 -20.17 11.06 1.44
N GLU A 28 -19.55 11.47 0.32
CA GLU A 28 -19.51 10.65 -0.91
C GLU A 28 -18.29 9.72 -1.00
N GLY A 29 -17.26 9.96 -0.18
CA GLY A 29 -16.08 9.11 -0.09
C GLY A 29 -15.24 9.37 1.16
N LEU A 30 -14.20 8.55 1.34
CA LEU A 30 -13.25 8.72 2.45
C LEU A 30 -12.28 9.84 2.11
N ASP A 31 -12.19 10.86 2.95
CA ASP A 31 -11.19 11.89 2.77
C ASP A 31 -9.77 11.40 3.09
N ARG A 32 -8.78 12.25 2.84
CA ARG A 32 -7.37 11.93 3.06
C ARG A 32 -7.04 11.57 4.50
N ILE A 33 -7.68 12.21 5.48
CA ILE A 33 -7.41 12.00 6.91
C ILE A 33 -8.02 10.66 7.34
N GLU A 34 -9.25 10.38 6.94
CA GLU A 34 -9.94 9.13 7.22
C GLU A 34 -9.21 7.94 6.62
N PHE A 35 -8.83 8.03 5.34
CA PHE A 35 -8.09 6.96 4.69
C PHE A 35 -6.71 6.75 5.32
N ARG A 36 -5.99 7.82 5.67
CA ARG A 36 -4.72 7.72 6.42
C ARG A 36 -4.91 7.00 7.76
N ASN A 37 -5.98 7.30 8.49
CA ASN A 37 -6.27 6.62 9.75
C ASN A 37 -6.50 5.12 9.56
N ILE A 38 -7.10 4.72 8.44
CA ILE A 38 -7.25 3.31 8.05
C ILE A 38 -5.89 2.69 7.74
N LEU A 39 -5.06 3.33 6.91
CA LEU A 39 -3.70 2.86 6.59
C LEU A 39 -2.86 2.63 7.86
N HIS A 40 -2.92 3.57 8.79
CA HIS A 40 -2.22 3.45 10.07
C HIS A 40 -2.81 2.33 10.94
N SER A 41 -4.12 2.37 11.21
CA SER A 41 -4.73 1.50 12.22
C SER A 41 -4.92 0.05 11.76
N VAL A 42 -5.17 -0.15 10.46
CA VAL A 42 -5.46 -1.47 9.88
C VAL A 42 -4.19 -2.09 9.28
N PHE A 43 -3.44 -1.30 8.50
CA PHE A 43 -2.29 -1.79 7.74
C PHE A 43 -0.95 -1.50 8.43
N GLY A 44 -0.94 -0.78 9.55
CA GLY A 44 0.28 -0.52 10.33
C GLY A 44 1.25 0.45 9.65
N MET A 45 0.80 1.19 8.64
CA MET A 45 1.64 2.17 7.97
C MET A 45 1.92 3.35 8.90
N THR A 46 3.19 3.74 9.00
CA THR A 46 3.63 4.82 9.91
C THR A 46 4.33 5.97 9.20
N ASP A 47 4.66 5.80 7.92
CA ASP A 47 5.31 6.83 7.13
C ASP A 47 4.24 7.74 6.50
N ASP A 48 4.23 9.00 6.93
CA ASP A 48 3.24 9.98 6.49
C ASP A 48 3.34 10.31 5.00
N LEU A 49 4.56 10.33 4.45
CA LEU A 49 4.78 10.61 3.04
C LEU A 49 4.25 9.45 2.19
N LEU A 50 4.55 8.21 2.56
CA LEU A 50 4.05 7.03 1.87
C LEU A 50 2.54 6.88 2.02
N MET A 51 1.95 7.13 3.19
CA MET A 51 0.49 7.10 3.34
C MET A 51 -0.20 8.14 2.44
N ASN A 52 0.37 9.34 2.31
CA ASN A 52 -0.14 10.35 1.39
C ASN A 52 -0.04 9.93 -0.09
N ARG A 53 1.05 9.26 -0.45
CA ARG A 53 1.25 8.72 -1.81
C ARG A 53 0.34 7.53 -2.10
N VAL A 54 0.13 6.63 -1.13
CA VAL A 54 -0.83 5.52 -1.22
C VAL A 54 -2.26 6.05 -1.42
N PHE A 55 -2.64 7.14 -0.74
CA PHE A 55 -3.91 7.82 -1.01
C PHE A 55 -4.00 8.25 -2.48
N GLY A 56 -2.98 8.94 -3.02
CA GLY A 56 -2.95 9.35 -4.42
C GLY A 56 -2.95 8.18 -5.41
N ALA A 57 -2.46 7.01 -5.00
CA ALA A 57 -2.54 5.78 -5.77
C ALA A 57 -3.89 5.06 -5.67
N PHE A 58 -4.76 5.43 -4.73
CA PHE A 58 -6.15 4.99 -4.65
C PHE A 58 -7.09 5.95 -5.38
N ASP A 59 -6.95 7.25 -5.13
CA ASP A 59 -7.69 8.36 -5.76
C ASP A 59 -7.31 8.48 -7.26
N LYS A 60 -8.11 7.90 -8.15
CA LYS A 60 -7.85 7.79 -9.60
C LYS A 60 -8.34 9.01 -10.36
N ASP A 61 -9.43 9.62 -9.92
CA ASP A 61 -9.99 10.80 -10.58
C ASP A 61 -9.48 12.13 -9.99
N ASN A 62 -8.71 12.07 -8.89
CA ASN A 62 -8.12 13.21 -8.18
C ASN A 62 -9.17 14.15 -7.57
N ASP A 63 -10.30 13.60 -7.12
CA ASP A 63 -11.36 14.35 -6.45
C ASP A 63 -11.08 14.58 -4.94
N ASN A 64 -9.93 14.09 -4.45
CA ASN A 64 -9.50 14.12 -3.05
C ASN A 64 -10.36 13.30 -2.09
N HIS A 65 -11.13 12.34 -2.60
CA HIS A 65 -11.84 11.34 -1.85
C HIS A 65 -11.54 9.95 -2.41
N ILE A 66 -11.70 8.92 -1.59
CA ILE A 66 -11.70 7.53 -2.06
C ILE A 66 -13.15 7.10 -2.18
N SER A 67 -13.61 6.89 -3.41
CA SER A 67 -14.91 6.31 -3.70
C SER A 67 -14.96 4.82 -3.36
N THR A 68 -16.16 4.25 -3.27
CA THR A 68 -16.34 2.78 -3.13
C THR A 68 -15.65 1.99 -4.23
N THR A 69 -15.61 2.52 -5.45
CA THR A 69 -14.98 1.85 -6.60
C THR A 69 -13.47 1.84 -6.43
N GLU A 70 -12.86 2.98 -6.13
CA GLU A 70 -11.42 3.11 -5.89
C GLU A 70 -10.95 2.31 -4.69
N TRP A 71 -11.77 2.25 -3.64
CA TRP A 71 -11.55 1.40 -2.49
C TRP A 71 -11.45 -0.09 -2.87
N VAL A 72 -12.44 -0.61 -3.60
CA VAL A 72 -12.47 -2.03 -3.99
C VAL A 72 -11.32 -2.34 -4.96
N GLU A 73 -11.11 -1.51 -5.96
CA GLU A 73 -10.04 -1.69 -6.94
C GLU A 73 -8.65 -1.60 -6.31
N GLY A 74 -8.43 -0.59 -5.47
CA GLY A 74 -7.19 -0.39 -4.74
C GLY A 74 -6.88 -1.56 -3.82
N LEU A 75 -7.83 -1.97 -2.97
CA LEU A 75 -7.63 -3.12 -2.07
C LEU A 75 -7.49 -4.45 -2.81
N SER A 76 -8.10 -4.60 -3.99
CA SER A 76 -7.88 -5.78 -4.83
C SER A 76 -6.41 -5.97 -5.18
N ILE A 77 -5.73 -4.88 -5.56
CA ILE A 77 -4.30 -4.90 -5.88
C ILE A 77 -3.47 -4.99 -4.59
N PHE A 78 -3.82 -4.17 -3.59
CA PHE A 78 -3.12 -4.05 -2.31
C PHE A 78 -3.01 -5.40 -1.58
N LEU A 79 -4.08 -6.19 -1.60
CA LEU A 79 -4.17 -7.47 -0.88
C LEU A 79 -3.86 -8.67 -1.78
N ARG A 80 -4.26 -8.65 -3.05
CA ARG A 80 -4.27 -9.84 -3.93
C ARG A 80 -3.80 -9.56 -5.36
N GLY A 81 -3.13 -8.44 -5.58
CA GLY A 81 -2.56 -8.09 -6.87
C GLY A 81 -1.58 -9.15 -7.35
N THR A 82 -1.65 -9.44 -8.64
CA THR A 82 -0.59 -10.13 -9.38
C THR A 82 0.72 -9.35 -9.28
N PHE A 83 1.82 -10.00 -9.67
CA PHE A 83 3.12 -9.35 -9.74
C PHE A 83 3.04 -8.05 -10.57
N GLU A 84 2.44 -8.12 -11.75
CA GLU A 84 2.34 -7.02 -12.70
C GLU A 84 1.48 -5.87 -12.14
N GLU A 85 0.36 -6.20 -11.50
CA GLU A 85 -0.49 -5.21 -10.83
C GLU A 85 0.24 -4.50 -9.69
N LYS A 86 1.01 -5.25 -8.88
CA LYS A 86 1.80 -4.68 -7.79
C LYS A 86 2.92 -3.78 -8.28
N VAL A 87 3.65 -4.18 -9.33
CA VAL A 87 4.68 -3.34 -9.95
C VAL A 87 4.09 -2.01 -10.43
N LYS A 88 2.96 -2.06 -11.14
CA LYS A 88 2.27 -0.85 -11.61
C LYS A 88 1.77 0.01 -10.45
N TYR A 89 1.26 -0.61 -9.41
CA TYR A 89 0.77 0.07 -8.21
C TYR A 89 1.91 0.78 -7.46
N CYS A 90 3.01 0.09 -7.14
CA CYS A 90 4.15 0.68 -6.43
C CYS A 90 4.76 1.83 -7.24
N TYR A 91 4.89 1.67 -8.56
CA TYR A 91 5.30 2.78 -9.43
C TYR A 91 4.39 4.00 -9.25
N ARG A 92 3.07 3.81 -9.24
CA ARG A 92 2.07 4.88 -9.01
C ARG A 92 2.16 5.55 -7.65
N VAL A 93 2.57 4.83 -6.61
CA VAL A 93 2.85 5.44 -5.31
C VAL A 93 4.10 6.35 -5.41
N TYR A 94 5.08 5.97 -6.22
CA TYR A 94 6.38 6.64 -6.27
C TYR A 94 6.45 7.84 -7.24
N TYR A 95 5.67 7.88 -8.32
CA TYR A 95 5.57 9.06 -9.17
C TYR A 95 4.42 9.97 -8.68
N LEU A 96 4.76 11.14 -8.13
CA LEU A 96 3.78 12.08 -7.53
C LEU A 96 3.36 13.15 -8.54
N ASN A 97 4.30 13.66 -9.32
CA ASN A 97 4.10 14.85 -10.15
C ASN A 97 3.31 14.60 -11.45
N GLY A 98 2.98 13.33 -11.74
CA GLY A 98 2.20 12.95 -12.92
C GLY A 98 2.89 13.23 -14.25
N ASP A 99 4.20 13.52 -14.23
CA ASP A 99 5.03 13.76 -15.42
C ASP A 99 5.45 12.45 -16.12
N GLY A 100 5.11 11.31 -15.51
CA GLY A 100 5.33 9.98 -16.02
C GLY A 100 6.64 9.33 -15.57
N TYR A 101 7.42 9.98 -14.69
CA TYR A 101 8.71 9.49 -14.21
C TYR A 101 8.84 9.63 -12.69
N ILE A 102 9.74 8.87 -12.10
CA ILE A 102 10.21 9.12 -10.74
C ILE A 102 11.49 9.95 -10.86
N SER A 103 11.42 11.21 -10.43
CA SER A 103 12.54 12.16 -10.43
C SER A 103 13.49 11.93 -9.25
N GLN A 104 14.72 12.44 -9.35
CA GLN A 104 15.69 12.37 -8.25
C GLN A 104 15.17 13.03 -6.96
N ASP A 105 14.44 14.14 -7.09
CA ASP A 105 13.84 14.82 -5.95
C ASP A 105 12.79 13.95 -5.27
N GLU A 106 11.94 13.25 -6.03
CA GLU A 106 10.97 12.31 -5.46
C GLU A 106 11.66 11.11 -4.78
N MET A 107 12.74 10.59 -5.37
CA MET A 107 13.55 9.53 -4.75
C MET A 107 14.15 10.02 -3.42
N PHE A 108 14.72 11.22 -3.43
CA PHE A 108 15.36 11.84 -2.28
C PHE A 108 14.36 12.00 -1.12
N ASP A 109 13.17 12.54 -1.38
CA ASP A 109 12.14 12.75 -0.36
C ASP A 109 11.69 11.44 0.30
N MET A 110 11.50 10.37 -0.48
CA MET A 110 11.09 9.06 0.03
C MET A 110 12.21 8.34 0.79
N LEU A 111 13.46 8.44 0.32
CA LEU A 111 14.60 7.83 1.00
C LEU A 111 14.96 8.57 2.29
N LYS A 112 14.82 9.89 2.31
CA LYS A 112 15.05 10.71 3.50
C LYS A 112 14.11 10.35 4.63
N THR A 113 12.82 10.20 4.34
CA THR A 113 11.81 9.79 5.35
C THR A 113 12.08 8.39 5.90
N SER A 114 12.59 7.47 5.06
CA SER A 114 12.99 6.13 5.47
C SER A 114 14.25 6.10 6.35
N LEU A 115 15.25 6.96 6.07
CA LEU A 115 16.54 6.98 6.77
C LEU A 115 16.58 7.78 8.08
N LEU A 116 15.69 8.77 8.25
CA LEU A 116 15.63 9.58 9.48
C LEU A 116 15.30 8.77 10.75
N LYS A 117 15.01 7.47 10.62
CA LYS A 117 14.84 6.54 11.74
C LYS A 117 16.17 6.02 12.31
N HIS A 118 17.30 6.13 11.60
CA HIS A 118 18.58 5.53 12.01
C HIS A 118 19.78 6.48 11.80
N SER A 119 20.41 6.88 12.92
CA SER A 119 21.70 7.57 13.10
C SER A 119 21.72 9.11 13.10
N VAL A 120 22.52 9.68 14.01
CA VAL A 120 22.60 11.12 14.39
C VAL A 120 23.99 11.70 14.08
N GLU A 121 24.88 10.94 13.43
CA GLU A 121 26.33 11.26 13.41
C GLU A 121 26.91 11.66 12.03
N GLU A 122 26.17 11.54 10.93
CA GLU A 122 26.57 12.01 9.58
C GLU A 122 25.53 12.97 9.01
N ASP A 123 25.89 13.81 8.03
CA ASP A 123 24.92 14.64 7.31
C ASP A 123 23.93 13.70 6.59
N PRO A 124 22.69 13.57 7.10
CA PRO A 124 21.75 12.56 6.61
C PRO A 124 21.42 12.78 5.14
N ASP A 125 21.56 14.01 4.63
CA ASP A 125 21.27 14.32 3.25
C ASP A 125 22.32 13.74 2.29
N GLU A 126 23.58 13.61 2.72
CA GLU A 126 24.63 13.03 1.88
C GLU A 126 24.43 11.52 1.70
N GLY A 127 24.10 10.80 2.78
CA GLY A 127 23.76 9.38 2.71
C GLY A 127 22.53 9.13 1.83
N VAL A 128 21.52 10.03 1.86
CA VAL A 128 20.36 9.95 0.97
C VAL A 128 20.78 10.16 -0.48
N ARG A 129 21.64 11.15 -0.79
CA ARG A 129 22.14 11.38 -2.16
C ARG A 129 22.87 10.16 -2.70
N GLU A 130 23.73 9.53 -1.91
CA GLU A 130 24.42 8.30 -2.31
C GLU A 130 23.43 7.18 -2.62
N LEU A 131 22.36 7.03 -1.84
CA LEU A 131 21.31 6.05 -2.13
C LEU A 131 20.52 6.37 -3.40
N VAL A 132 20.25 7.64 -3.68
CA VAL A 132 19.65 8.05 -4.96
C VAL A 132 20.56 7.65 -6.13
N GLU A 133 21.85 7.92 -6.05
CA GLU A 133 22.83 7.53 -7.08
C GLU A 133 22.92 6.01 -7.25
N ILE A 134 22.95 5.25 -6.15
CA ILE A 134 22.94 3.78 -6.17
C ILE A 134 21.66 3.26 -6.83
N THR A 135 20.51 3.88 -6.55
CA THR A 135 19.22 3.50 -7.11
C THR A 135 19.18 3.73 -8.60
N LEU A 136 19.57 4.92 -9.07
CA LEU A 136 19.70 5.21 -10.50
C LEU A 136 20.64 4.22 -11.17
N LYS A 137 21.85 4.01 -10.64
CA LYS A 137 22.81 3.06 -11.22
C LYS A 137 22.26 1.63 -11.37
N LYS A 138 21.33 1.22 -10.51
CA LYS A 138 20.71 -0.10 -10.55
C LYS A 138 19.50 -0.18 -11.48
N MET A 139 18.73 0.89 -11.60
CA MET A 139 17.39 0.86 -12.17
C MET A 139 17.25 1.68 -13.45
N ASP A 140 17.95 2.82 -13.57
CA ASP A 140 17.95 3.69 -14.74
C ASP A 140 18.72 3.04 -15.89
N CYS A 141 18.00 2.53 -16.90
CA CYS A 141 18.62 1.78 -17.99
C CYS A 141 19.06 2.66 -19.15
N ASP A 142 18.42 3.81 -19.36
CA ASP A 142 18.75 4.74 -20.44
C ASP A 142 19.65 5.90 -20.00
N ASN A 143 19.92 5.99 -18.68
CA ASN A 143 20.80 6.97 -18.02
C ASN A 143 20.33 8.42 -18.22
N ASP A 144 19.02 8.64 -18.25
CA ASP A 144 18.44 9.98 -18.33
C ASP A 144 18.29 10.68 -16.96
N GLY A 145 18.66 9.98 -15.88
CA GLY A 145 18.71 10.50 -14.53
C GLY A 145 17.37 10.47 -13.80
N LYS A 146 16.38 9.76 -14.33
CA LYS A 146 15.05 9.52 -13.72
C LYS A 146 14.64 8.07 -14.00
N LEU A 147 13.54 7.61 -13.41
CA LEU A 147 13.03 6.25 -13.66
C LEU A 147 11.71 6.32 -14.42
N SER A 148 11.70 5.79 -15.64
CA SER A 148 10.45 5.47 -16.34
C SER A 148 9.77 4.23 -15.74
N TYR A 149 8.53 3.96 -16.17
CA TYR A 149 7.85 2.72 -15.80
C TYR A 149 8.62 1.50 -16.32
N GLU A 150 9.16 1.58 -17.54
CA GLU A 150 9.92 0.51 -18.17
C GLU A 150 11.23 0.20 -17.40
N ASP A 151 11.90 1.22 -16.89
CA ASP A 151 13.10 1.06 -16.04
C ASP A 151 12.75 0.36 -14.73
N PHE A 152 11.73 0.88 -14.04
CA PHE A 152 11.25 0.32 -12.79
C PHE A 152 10.78 -1.14 -12.96
N GLU A 153 9.93 -1.42 -13.95
CA GLU A 153 9.41 -2.75 -14.21
C GLU A 153 10.53 -3.74 -14.54
N ARG A 154 11.49 -3.33 -15.40
CA ARG A 154 12.64 -4.18 -15.76
C ARG A 154 13.52 -4.48 -14.55
N ALA A 155 13.79 -3.47 -13.72
CA ALA A 155 14.60 -3.63 -12.51
C ALA A 155 13.92 -4.58 -11.51
N VAL A 156 12.62 -4.41 -11.25
CA VAL A 156 11.86 -5.25 -10.31
C VAL A 156 11.68 -6.69 -10.81
N LYS A 157 11.51 -6.89 -12.13
CA LYS A 157 11.50 -8.24 -12.74
C LYS A 157 12.83 -8.96 -12.56
N LYS A 158 13.94 -8.22 -12.51
CA LYS A 158 15.28 -8.78 -12.27
C LYS A 158 15.53 -9.04 -10.80
N ASP A 159 15.08 -8.14 -9.93
CA ASP A 159 15.22 -8.24 -8.48
C ASP A 159 13.96 -7.69 -7.78
N TRP A 160 13.13 -8.61 -7.28
CA TRP A 160 11.86 -8.28 -6.62
C TRP A 160 12.03 -7.39 -5.39
N LEU A 161 13.20 -7.41 -4.73
CA LEU A 161 13.46 -6.57 -3.57
C LEU A 161 13.42 -5.07 -3.91
N LEU A 162 13.54 -4.72 -5.19
CA LEU A 162 13.45 -3.34 -5.66
C LEU A 162 12.00 -2.83 -5.77
N LEU A 163 10.99 -3.69 -5.60
CA LEU A 163 9.59 -3.28 -5.67
C LEU A 163 9.27 -2.18 -4.66
N GLU A 164 9.80 -2.32 -3.45
CA GLU A 164 9.57 -1.39 -2.34
C GLU A 164 10.84 -0.59 -1.98
N VAL A 165 11.67 -0.28 -2.99
CA VAL A 165 13.00 0.34 -2.83
C VAL A 165 12.95 1.70 -2.12
N PHE A 166 11.84 2.43 -2.25
CA PHE A 166 11.63 3.74 -1.61
C PHE A 166 10.81 3.67 -0.32
N GLY A 167 10.56 2.46 0.18
CA GLY A 167 9.86 2.19 1.43
C GLY A 167 8.57 1.38 1.25
N PRO A 168 8.09 0.77 2.34
CA PRO A 168 6.97 -0.18 2.31
C PRO A 168 5.65 0.55 2.01
N CYS A 169 5.11 0.29 0.83
CA CYS A 169 3.85 0.84 0.36
C CYS A 169 2.78 -0.24 0.13
N LEU A 170 3.12 -1.52 0.34
CA LEU A 170 2.21 -2.65 0.39
C LEU A 170 2.03 -3.10 1.85
N PRO A 171 0.92 -3.77 2.19
CA PRO A 171 0.71 -4.26 3.53
C PRO A 171 1.65 -5.45 3.81
N GLU A 172 2.26 -5.45 4.99
CA GLU A 172 3.09 -6.57 5.44
C GLU A 172 2.21 -7.82 5.64
N ILE A 173 2.47 -8.88 4.86
CA ILE A 173 1.73 -10.13 4.96
C ILE A 173 2.39 -10.98 6.06
N GLU A 174 1.97 -10.77 7.30
CA GLU A 174 2.28 -11.72 8.38
C GLU A 174 1.44 -12.99 8.18
N TYR A 175 2.07 -14.08 7.74
CA TYR A 175 1.43 -15.39 7.83
C TYR A 175 1.38 -15.80 9.31
N PRO A 176 0.21 -16.12 9.88
CA PRO A 176 0.18 -16.70 11.21
C PRO A 176 0.98 -17.99 11.18
N GLU A 177 2.12 -18.01 11.88
CA GLU A 177 2.90 -19.23 12.08
C GLU A 177 1.97 -20.31 12.62
N GLN A 178 2.07 -21.51 12.06
CA GLN A 178 1.37 -22.69 12.57
C GLN A 178 1.84 -22.95 14.00
N THR A 179 1.13 -22.40 14.97
CA THR A 179 1.35 -22.71 16.38
C THR A 179 0.93 -24.15 16.62
N THR A 180 1.91 -25.04 16.59
CA THR A 180 1.78 -26.37 17.17
C THR A 180 1.54 -26.20 18.68
N SER A 181 0.29 -26.36 19.12
CA SER A 181 -0.11 -27.09 20.34
C SER A 181 -1.39 -26.54 20.96
N SER A 182 -2.44 -27.35 20.86
CA SER A 182 -3.53 -27.55 21.83
C SER A 182 -4.03 -26.36 22.64
N ASN A 183 -5.12 -25.73 22.21
CA ASN A 183 -6.41 -25.72 22.94
C ASN A 183 -7.48 -25.01 22.11
N LYS A 184 -8.60 -25.69 21.86
CA LYS A 184 -9.74 -25.17 21.10
C LYS A 184 -10.58 -24.19 21.93
N ALA A 185 -10.94 -23.05 21.33
CA ALA A 185 -12.23 -22.39 21.51
C ALA A 185 -12.74 -21.93 20.12
N PRO A 186 -14.07 -21.87 19.90
CA PRO A 186 -14.67 -21.96 18.57
C PRO A 186 -14.70 -20.63 17.81
N LEU A 187 -14.59 -20.75 16.48
CA LEU A 187 -15.03 -19.77 15.50
C LEU A 187 -16.48 -19.36 15.80
N PHE A 188 -16.69 -18.10 16.18
CA PHE A 188 -17.81 -17.20 15.87
C PHE A 188 -17.94 -16.12 16.96
N PHE A 189 -18.13 -14.87 16.51
CA PHE A 189 -18.39 -13.63 17.27
C PHE A 189 -17.19 -12.88 17.86
N ALA A 190 -16.62 -11.97 17.07
CA ALA A 190 -16.54 -10.54 17.38
C ALA A 190 -15.84 -9.82 16.21
N LEU A 191 -16.61 -9.19 15.31
CA LEU A 191 -16.08 -8.33 14.25
C LEU A 191 -15.35 -7.14 14.91
N ASN A 192 -14.04 -7.26 15.04
CA ASN A 192 -13.16 -6.17 15.48
C ASN A 192 -12.12 -5.93 14.39
N MET A 193 -11.51 -4.73 14.36
CA MET A 193 -10.59 -4.24 13.33
C MET A 193 -9.43 -5.20 12.95
N ALA A 194 -9.13 -6.20 13.78
CA ALA A 194 -8.22 -7.29 13.46
C ALA A 194 -8.71 -8.22 12.33
N ASP A 195 -10.02 -8.30 12.06
CA ASP A 195 -10.61 -9.25 11.11
C ASP A 195 -10.40 -8.92 9.64
N ILE A 196 -10.03 -7.68 9.27
CA ILE A 196 -9.76 -7.33 7.87
C ILE A 196 -8.52 -8.09 7.37
N ARG A 197 -7.49 -8.25 8.21
CA ARG A 197 -6.32 -9.08 7.88
C ARG A 197 -6.71 -10.55 7.74
N PHE A 198 -7.61 -11.05 8.61
CA PHE A 198 -8.05 -12.44 8.62
C PHE A 198 -9.02 -12.82 7.48
N LEU A 199 -9.86 -11.89 7.01
CA LEU A 199 -10.77 -12.11 5.88
C LEU A 199 -10.03 -12.48 4.58
N PHE A 200 -8.75 -12.09 4.44
CA PHE A 200 -7.97 -12.31 3.23
C PHE A 200 -6.81 -13.30 3.37
N LEU A 201 -6.52 -13.80 4.58
CA LEU A 201 -5.42 -14.75 4.88
C LEU A 201 -5.84 -16.24 4.95
N LEU A 202 -7.13 -16.57 4.90
CA LEU A 202 -7.55 -17.98 4.86
C LEU A 202 -7.58 -18.53 3.41
N PRO A 203 -6.87 -19.63 3.12
CA PRO A 203 -7.11 -20.38 1.89
C PRO A 203 -8.51 -20.98 1.96
N ARG A 204 -9.39 -20.55 1.04
CA ARG A 204 -10.72 -21.14 0.74
C ARG A 204 -11.46 -21.69 1.97
N ILE A 205 -12.12 -20.83 2.73
CA ILE A 205 -13.26 -21.26 3.55
C ILE A 205 -14.52 -20.55 3.05
N CYS A 206 -14.98 -20.96 1.88
CA CYS A 206 -16.34 -20.76 1.38
C CYS A 206 -16.64 -21.88 0.38
N SER A 207 -16.56 -23.12 0.87
CA SER A 207 -17.17 -24.27 0.20
C SER A 207 -17.52 -25.33 1.24
N GLU A 208 -18.35 -24.98 2.22
CA GLU A 208 -19.19 -25.98 2.89
C GLU A 208 -20.59 -25.38 3.00
N GLY A 209 -21.42 -25.81 2.06
CA GLY A 209 -22.80 -25.42 1.90
C GLY A 209 -23.52 -26.45 1.04
N THR A 210 -23.49 -27.72 1.50
CA THR A 210 -24.55 -28.74 1.44
C THR A 210 -24.16 -29.88 2.37
#